data_AF-A0A6L9S1R3-F1
#
_entry.id   AF-A0A6L9S1R3-F1
#
_cell.length_a   1.000
_cell.length_b   1.000
_cell.length_c   1.000
_cell.angle_alpha   90.00
_cell.angle_beta   90.00
_cell.angle_gamma   90.00
#
_symmetry.space_group_name_H-M   'P 1'
#
loop_
_entity.id
_entity.type
_entity.pdbx_description
1 polymer ?
#
loop_
_entity_poly.entity_id
_entity_poly.type
_entity_poly.pdbx_seq_one_letter_code
_entity_poly.pdbx_strand_id
1 'polypeptide(L)'
;MAEAVLRVRLANAGLSAHVEVSSAGTGSWHIGEQADPRARRTLQAHGYDAAAHRARQFTDSWFADFDLVLALDSANFADLQRIAPDDQARAKIRMLRSYASHDNGRHAADLDVPDPYYGGEDGFDHVLRLVEQAADGLVEAIAAHRAVGDADHPSRS
;
A
#
# COMPACT_ATOMS: atom_id res chain seq x y z
N MET A 1 -2.09 -8.30 -2.21
CA MET A 1 -1.81 -8.47 -0.76
C MET A 1 -1.98 -7.17 0.00
N ALA A 2 -1.20 -6.12 -0.33
CA ALA A 2 -1.24 -4.83 0.37
C ALA A 2 -2.64 -4.24 0.54
N GLU A 3 -3.44 -4.16 -0.52
CA GLU A 3 -4.81 -3.63 -0.41
C GLU A 3 -5.67 -4.38 0.62
N ALA A 4 -5.65 -5.72 0.59
CA ALA A 4 -6.46 -6.54 1.49
C ALA A 4 -6.06 -6.33 2.95
N VAL A 5 -4.76 -6.30 3.23
CA VAL A 5 -4.23 -6.05 4.57
C VAL A 5 -4.60 -4.64 5.05
N LEU A 6 -4.37 -3.62 4.22
CA LEU A 6 -4.67 -2.22 4.57
C LEU A 6 -6.16 -2.00 4.85
N ARG A 7 -7.05 -2.56 4.03
CA ARG A 7 -8.50 -2.47 4.27
C ARG A 7 -8.89 -3.01 5.64
N VAL A 8 -8.36 -4.18 6.02
CA VAL A 8 -8.63 -4.78 7.33
C VAL A 8 -8.04 -3.93 8.46
N ARG A 9 -6.79 -3.45 8.33
CA ARG A 9 -6.14 -2.64 9.36
C ARG A 9 -6.86 -1.30 9.58
N LEU A 10 -7.23 -0.62 8.50
CA LEU A 10 -8.02 0.62 8.56
C LEU A 10 -9.39 0.39 9.20
N ALA A 11 -10.06 -0.73 8.89
CA ALA A 11 -11.32 -1.09 9.51
C ALA A 11 -11.19 -1.32 11.02
N ASN A 12 -10.16 -2.07 11.43
CA ASN A 12 -9.89 -2.32 12.84
C ASN A 12 -9.55 -1.04 13.62
N ALA A 13 -8.94 -0.05 12.95
CA ALA A 13 -8.65 1.27 13.52
C ALA A 13 -9.84 2.25 13.42
N GLY A 14 -10.99 1.85 12.87
CA GLY A 14 -12.16 2.72 12.70
C GLY A 14 -12.00 3.79 11.61
N LEU A 15 -11.05 3.63 10.69
CA LEU A 15 -10.70 4.62 9.66
C LEU A 15 -11.35 4.36 8.30
N SER A 16 -12.13 3.28 8.13
CA SER A 16 -12.74 2.92 6.84
C SER A 16 -13.67 3.98 6.24
N ALA A 17 -14.27 4.83 7.07
CA ALA A 17 -15.13 5.93 6.59
C ALA A 17 -14.34 7.13 6.05
N HIS A 18 -13.03 7.15 6.28
CA HIS A 18 -12.16 8.29 5.99
C HIS A 18 -11.05 7.98 4.99
N VAL A 19 -10.74 6.70 4.79
CA VAL A 19 -9.65 6.26 3.92
C VAL A 19 -10.19 5.25 2.93
N GLU A 20 -10.11 5.60 1.65
CA GLU A 20 -10.31 4.67 0.56
C GLU A 20 -8.97 4.06 0.15
N VAL A 21 -8.96 2.75 -0.10
CA VAL A 21 -7.77 2.03 -0.59
C VAL A 21 -8.10 1.43 -1.94
N SER A 22 -7.20 1.62 -2.89
CA SER A 22 -7.22 0.99 -4.20
C SER A 22 -5.82 0.50 -4.53
N SER A 23 -5.69 -0.50 -5.42
CA SER A 23 -4.38 -0.94 -5.89
C SER A 23 -4.36 -1.20 -7.39
N ALA A 24 -3.19 -0.98 -7.98
CA ALA A 24 -2.94 -1.11 -9.41
C ALA A 24 -1.45 -1.44 -9.64
N GLY A 25 -1.15 -2.12 -10.74
CA GLY A 25 0.22 -2.37 -11.19
C GLY A 25 0.74 -1.24 -12.07
N THR A 26 2.06 -1.04 -12.08
CA THR A 26 2.75 -0.10 -13.00
C THR A 26 2.95 -0.70 -14.39
N GLY A 27 3.07 -2.02 -14.50
CA GLY A 27 3.16 -2.76 -15.75
C GLY A 27 1.79 -3.13 -16.34
N SER A 28 1.77 -3.44 -17.65
CA SER A 28 0.58 -3.91 -18.38
C SER A 28 0.32 -5.42 -18.25
N TRP A 29 1.14 -6.14 -17.47
CA TRP A 29 1.01 -7.56 -17.23
C TRP A 29 -0.14 -7.84 -16.24
N HIS A 30 -1.00 -8.81 -16.55
CA HIS A 30 -2.13 -9.29 -15.73
C HIS A 30 -3.33 -8.34 -15.52
N ILE A 31 -3.51 -7.29 -16.33
CA ILE A 31 -4.71 -6.40 -16.22
C ILE A 31 -5.99 -7.23 -16.32
N GLY A 32 -6.88 -7.09 -15.32
CA GLY A 32 -8.16 -7.80 -15.24
C GLY A 32 -8.11 -9.20 -14.62
N GLU A 33 -6.92 -9.74 -14.36
CA GLU A 33 -6.78 -11.05 -13.72
C GLU A 33 -7.05 -10.98 -12.21
N GLN A 34 -7.47 -12.11 -11.64
CA GLN A 34 -7.55 -12.27 -10.18
C GLN A 34 -6.13 -12.35 -9.61
N ALA A 35 -5.98 -11.98 -8.34
CA ALA A 35 -4.72 -12.18 -7.63
C ALA A 35 -4.25 -13.65 -7.71
N ASP A 36 -2.94 -13.87 -7.78
CA ASP A 36 -2.32 -15.21 -7.87
C ASP A 36 -2.95 -16.17 -6.83
N PRO A 37 -3.33 -17.41 -7.21
CA PRO A 37 -3.98 -18.35 -6.31
C PRO A 37 -3.21 -18.63 -5.00
N ARG A 38 -1.88 -18.61 -5.03
CA ARG A 38 -1.04 -18.77 -3.83
C ARG A 38 -1.13 -17.55 -2.94
N ALA A 39 -1.08 -16.35 -3.53
CA ALA A 39 -1.30 -15.12 -2.77
C ALA A 39 -2.67 -15.10 -2.09
N ARG A 40 -3.72 -15.55 -2.79
CA ARG A 40 -5.06 -15.68 -2.22
C ARG A 40 -5.12 -16.71 -1.11
N ARG A 41 -4.48 -17.86 -1.28
CA ARG A 41 -4.41 -18.92 -0.27
C ARG A 41 -3.72 -18.42 0.99
N THR A 42 -2.58 -17.74 0.85
CA THR A 42 -1.87 -17.12 1.96
C THR A 42 -2.75 -16.10 2.66
N LEU A 43 -3.36 -15.16 1.91
CA LEU A 43 -4.28 -14.18 2.50
C LEU A 43 -5.43 -14.84 3.28
N GLN A 44 -6.09 -15.84 2.70
CA GLN A 44 -7.16 -16.58 3.35
C GLN A 44 -6.70 -17.31 4.61
N ALA A 45 -5.52 -17.95 4.57
CA ALA A 45 -4.95 -18.66 5.72
C ALA A 45 -4.69 -17.73 6.91
N HIS A 46 -4.40 -16.45 6.64
CA HIS A 46 -4.18 -15.40 7.65
C HIS A 46 -5.43 -14.53 7.90
N GLY A 47 -6.60 -14.93 7.40
CA GLY A 47 -7.88 -14.27 7.70
C GLY A 47 -8.21 -13.04 6.84
N TYR A 48 -7.50 -12.82 5.74
CA TYR A 48 -7.78 -11.73 4.80
C TYR A 48 -8.64 -12.21 3.63
N ASP A 49 -9.70 -11.44 3.32
CA ASP A 49 -10.44 -11.60 2.08
C ASP A 49 -9.85 -10.75 0.95
N ALA A 50 -9.58 -11.39 -0.19
CA ALA A 50 -9.09 -10.75 -1.40
C ALA A 50 -9.93 -11.11 -2.65
N ALA A 51 -11.12 -11.69 -2.47
CA ALA A 51 -11.96 -12.18 -3.56
C ALA A 51 -12.46 -11.07 -4.50
N ALA A 52 -12.64 -9.86 -3.97
CA ALA A 52 -13.10 -8.70 -4.72
C ALA A 52 -12.00 -8.00 -5.54
N HIS A 53 -10.72 -8.28 -5.28
CA HIS A 53 -9.62 -7.58 -5.94
C HIS A 53 -9.57 -7.92 -7.45
N ARG A 54 -9.29 -6.90 -8.27
CA ARG A 54 -9.09 -7.00 -9.70
C ARG A 54 -7.86 -6.18 -10.07
N ALA A 55 -6.94 -6.79 -10.82
CA ALA A 55 -5.77 -6.09 -11.30
C ALA A 55 -6.17 -4.93 -12.24
N ARG A 56 -5.64 -3.75 -11.97
CA ARG A 56 -5.79 -2.52 -12.78
C ARG A 56 -4.41 -1.97 -13.08
N GLN A 57 -4.28 -1.18 -14.13
CA GLN A 57 -3.05 -0.44 -14.42
C GLN A 57 -3.15 0.97 -13.86
N PHE A 58 -2.07 1.44 -13.24
CA PHE A 58 -1.98 2.80 -12.73
C PHE A 58 -1.76 3.76 -13.91
N THR A 59 -2.56 4.83 -13.98
CA THR A 59 -2.43 5.89 -14.99
C THR A 59 -2.11 7.22 -14.32
N ASP A 60 -1.50 8.15 -15.05
CA ASP A 60 -1.17 9.50 -14.56
C ASP A 60 -2.38 10.24 -13.97
N SER A 61 -3.56 10.06 -14.55
CA SER A 61 -4.81 10.65 -14.08
C SER A 61 -5.15 10.28 -12.63
N TRP A 62 -4.69 9.13 -12.14
CA TRP A 62 -4.94 8.71 -10.76
C TRP A 62 -4.23 9.61 -9.74
N PHE A 63 -3.14 10.29 -10.11
CA PHE A 63 -2.50 11.23 -9.18
C PHE A 63 -3.43 12.38 -8.76
N ALA A 64 -4.47 12.69 -9.53
CA ALA A 64 -5.49 13.65 -9.14
C ALA A 64 -6.46 13.09 -8.09
N ASP A 65 -6.71 11.79 -8.11
CA ASP A 65 -7.73 11.11 -7.29
C ASP A 65 -7.18 10.61 -5.94
N PHE A 66 -5.86 10.44 -5.81
CA PHE A 66 -5.23 9.93 -4.59
C PHE A 66 -4.35 10.96 -3.89
N ASP A 67 -4.40 10.96 -2.56
CA ASP A 67 -3.53 11.78 -1.70
C ASP A 67 -2.16 11.12 -1.43
N LEU A 68 -2.11 9.79 -1.52
CA LEU A 68 -0.93 8.98 -1.23
C LEU A 68 -0.86 7.80 -2.21
N VAL A 69 0.31 7.60 -2.81
CA VAL A 69 0.59 6.49 -3.72
C VAL A 69 1.72 5.65 -3.14
N LEU A 70 1.47 4.35 -2.93
CA LEU A 70 2.40 3.45 -2.24
C LEU A 70 3.04 2.48 -3.24
N ALA A 71 4.36 2.59 -3.42
CA ALA A 71 5.18 1.66 -4.18
C ALA A 71 5.58 0.46 -3.32
N LEU A 72 5.52 -0.75 -3.89
CA LEU A 72 5.94 -1.97 -3.22
C LEU A 72 7.44 -2.23 -3.33
N ASP A 73 8.07 -1.80 -4.42
CA ASP A 73 9.49 -1.95 -4.68
C ASP A 73 10.07 -0.72 -5.40
N SER A 74 11.39 -0.67 -5.49
CA SER A 74 12.17 0.43 -6.06
C SER A 74 11.93 0.60 -7.57
N ALA A 75 11.60 -0.47 -8.29
CA ALA A 75 11.24 -0.40 -9.71
C ALA A 75 9.87 0.26 -9.90
N ASN A 76 8.88 -0.12 -9.09
CA ASN A 76 7.55 0.47 -9.03
C ASN A 76 7.66 1.96 -8.66
N PHE A 77 8.50 2.27 -7.67
CA PHE A 77 8.76 3.66 -7.28
C PHE A 77 9.35 4.47 -8.43
N ALA A 78 10.37 3.95 -9.11
CA ALA A 78 10.99 4.63 -10.25
C ALA A 78 10.00 4.82 -11.42
N ASP A 79 9.16 3.82 -11.70
CA ASP A 79 8.11 3.92 -12.72
C ASP A 79 7.07 4.98 -12.36
N LEU A 80 6.58 4.98 -11.12
CA LEU A 80 5.63 5.99 -10.62
C LEU A 80 6.22 7.40 -10.70
N GLN A 81 7.50 7.58 -10.33
CA GLN A 81 8.20 8.85 -10.45
C GLN A 81 8.28 9.34 -11.90
N ARG A 82 8.46 8.42 -12.86
CA ARG A 82 8.54 8.72 -14.29
C ARG A 82 7.19 9.10 -14.90
N ILE A 83 6.11 8.47 -14.46
CA ILE A 83 4.75 8.77 -14.98
C ILE A 83 4.09 9.97 -14.27
N ALA A 84 4.61 10.41 -13.12
CA ALA A 84 4.07 11.53 -12.38
C ALA A 84 4.14 12.82 -13.22
N PRO A 85 3.00 13.52 -13.45
CA PRO A 85 2.94 14.66 -14.37
C PRO A 85 3.70 15.89 -13.83
N ASP A 86 3.82 16.04 -12.51
CA ASP A 86 4.45 17.19 -11.87
C ASP A 86 5.07 16.83 -10.50
N ASP A 87 5.72 17.82 -9.87
CA ASP A 87 6.36 17.63 -8.56
C ASP A 87 5.36 17.37 -7.42
N GLN A 88 4.12 17.84 -7.55
CA GLN A 88 3.08 17.59 -6.55
C GLN A 88 2.67 16.12 -6.57
N ALA A 89 2.47 15.54 -7.75
CA ALA A 89 2.25 14.12 -7.94
C ALA A 89 3.43 13.29 -7.44
N ARG A 90 4.68 13.69 -7.76
CA ARG A 90 5.89 13.03 -7.23
C ARG A 90 5.94 13.05 -5.70
N ALA A 91 5.53 14.16 -5.08
CA ALA A 91 5.50 14.32 -3.63
C ALA A 91 4.48 13.40 -2.94
N LYS A 92 3.50 12.83 -3.65
CA LYS A 92 2.54 11.85 -3.13
C LYS A 92 3.08 10.42 -3.10
N ILE A 93 4.18 10.12 -3.80
CA ILE A 93 4.71 8.75 -3.92
C ILE A 93 5.58 8.41 -2.72
N ARG A 94 5.30 7.28 -2.05
CA ARG A 94 6.10 6.75 -0.94
C ARG A 94 6.31 5.24 -1.11
N MET A 95 7.36 4.71 -0.50
CA MET A 95 7.55 3.25 -0.38
C MET A 95 6.62 2.72 0.71
N LEU A 96 5.89 1.63 0.46
CA LEU A 96 5.01 1.05 1.48
C LEU A 96 5.82 0.73 2.75
N ARG A 97 6.97 0.06 2.59
CA ARG A 97 7.82 -0.33 3.73
C ARG A 97 8.49 0.84 4.45
N SER A 98 8.42 2.08 3.95
CA SER A 98 8.90 3.23 4.73
C SER A 98 8.06 3.50 5.99
N TYR A 99 6.87 2.90 6.07
CA TYR A 99 5.99 3.01 7.23
C TYR A 99 6.19 1.87 8.25
N ALA A 100 7.04 0.88 7.98
CA ALA A 100 7.33 -0.14 8.98
C ALA A 100 8.15 0.48 10.13
N SER A 101 7.66 0.38 11.37
CA SER A 101 8.16 1.07 12.59
C SER A 101 9.60 0.75 13.03
N HIS A 102 10.40 0.09 12.17
CA HIS A 102 11.79 -0.28 12.42
C HIS A 102 12.78 0.14 11.32
N ASP A 103 12.34 0.65 10.16
CA ASP A 103 13.21 1.03 9.04
C ASP A 103 13.39 2.56 8.95
N ASN A 104 14.04 3.14 9.97
CA ASN A 104 14.16 4.59 10.18
C ASN A 104 15.23 5.28 9.29
N GLY A 105 15.58 4.72 8.14
CA GLY A 105 16.59 5.34 7.27
C GLY A 105 17.43 4.34 6.48
N ARG A 106 16.81 3.68 5.50
CA ARG A 106 17.53 2.89 4.51
C ARG A 106 17.21 3.36 3.09
N HIS A 107 18.09 3.06 2.14
CA HIS A 107 17.88 3.40 0.73
C HIS A 107 16.57 2.79 0.23
N ALA A 108 15.93 3.36 -0.80
CA ALA A 108 14.66 2.83 -1.33
C ALA A 108 14.73 1.32 -1.64
N ALA A 109 15.87 0.81 -2.12
CA ALA A 109 16.07 -0.61 -2.39
C ALA A 109 15.98 -1.52 -1.14
N ASP A 110 16.31 -1.01 0.04
CA ASP A 110 16.18 -1.77 1.29
C ASP A 110 14.72 -1.90 1.75
N LEU A 111 13.85 -1.04 1.19
CA LEU A 111 12.40 -1.00 1.42
C LEU A 111 11.63 -1.82 0.38
N ASP A 112 12.30 -2.59 -0.47
CA ASP A 112 11.63 -3.42 -1.46
C ASP A 112 10.86 -4.55 -0.79
N VAL A 113 9.62 -4.73 -1.21
CA VAL A 113 8.87 -5.97 -0.99
C VAL A 113 9.36 -6.95 -2.05
N PRO A 114 10.03 -8.06 -1.67
CA PRO A 114 10.58 -8.99 -2.64
C PRO A 114 9.46 -9.67 -3.41
N ASP A 115 9.75 -10.06 -4.65
CA ASP A 115 8.83 -10.85 -5.45
C ASP A 115 8.65 -12.24 -4.80
N PRO A 116 7.42 -12.61 -4.38
CA PRO A 116 7.18 -13.84 -3.64
C PRO A 116 7.46 -15.11 -4.47
N TYR A 117 7.53 -15.02 -5.79
CA TYR A 117 7.74 -16.15 -6.68
C TYR A 117 9.17 -16.70 -6.59
N TYR A 118 10.13 -15.88 -6.17
CA TYR A 118 11.52 -16.28 -5.95
C TYR A 118 11.80 -16.70 -4.50
N GLY A 119 10.82 -16.58 -3.60
CA GLY A 119 10.96 -16.85 -2.17
C GLY A 119 10.81 -18.32 -1.73
N GLY A 120 10.67 -19.25 -2.67
CA GLY A 120 10.42 -20.66 -2.34
C GLY A 120 9.04 -20.88 -1.72
N GLU A 121 8.93 -21.85 -0.80
CA GLU A 121 7.64 -22.22 -0.18
C GLU A 121 7.06 -21.11 0.71
N ASP A 122 7.92 -20.32 1.38
CA ASP A 122 7.52 -19.29 2.34
C ASP A 122 7.48 -17.87 1.74
N GLY A 123 7.69 -17.73 0.42
CA GLY A 123 7.82 -16.42 -0.23
C GLY A 123 6.60 -15.53 -0.04
N PHE A 124 5.40 -16.10 -0.15
CA PHE A 124 4.15 -15.37 0.03
C PHE A 124 3.90 -14.98 1.50
N ASP A 125 4.25 -15.84 2.46
CA ASP A 125 4.14 -15.54 3.89
C ASP A 125 5.15 -14.47 4.30
N HIS A 126 6.37 -14.50 3.75
CA HIS A 126 7.36 -13.45 3.98
C HIS A 126 6.86 -12.09 3.49
N VAL A 127 6.35 -12.02 2.26
CA VAL A 127 5.77 -10.79 1.69
C VAL A 127 4.59 -10.32 2.52
N LEU A 128 3.71 -11.22 2.96
CA LEU A 128 2.58 -10.85 3.81
C LEU A 128 3.04 -10.18 5.11
N ARG A 129 4.03 -10.76 5.81
CA ARG A 129 4.56 -10.16 7.05
C ARG A 129 5.13 -8.76 6.84
N LEU A 130 5.86 -8.53 5.75
CA LEU A 130 6.41 -7.20 5.44
C LEU A 130 5.30 -6.19 5.18
N VAL A 131 4.25 -6.60 4.46
CA VAL A 131 3.08 -5.79 4.18
C VAL A 131 2.31 -5.47 5.47
N GLU A 132 2.14 -6.44 6.38
CA GLU A 132 1.47 -6.23 7.66
C GLU A 132 2.21 -5.21 8.53
N GLN A 133 3.54 -5.36 8.68
CA GLN A 133 4.36 -4.42 9.45
C GLN A 133 4.28 -3.00 8.91
N ALA A 134 4.31 -2.85 7.59
CA ALA A 134 4.18 -1.55 6.95
C ALA A 134 2.75 -0.98 7.08
N ALA A 135 1.73 -1.82 7.00
CA ALA A 135 0.33 -1.43 7.14
C ALA A 135 0.04 -0.92 8.55
N ASP A 136 0.56 -1.58 9.59
CA ASP A 136 0.39 -1.17 10.98
C ASP A 136 0.94 0.25 11.20
N GLY A 137 2.19 0.51 10.81
CA GLY A 137 2.76 1.85 10.96
C GLY A 137 2.15 2.91 10.04
N LEU A 138 1.62 2.54 8.87
CA LEU A 138 0.86 3.48 8.03
C LEU A 138 -0.45 3.89 8.70
N VAL A 139 -1.18 2.95 9.29
CA VAL A 139 -2.43 3.24 10.00
C VAL A 139 -2.16 4.14 11.21
N GLU A 140 -1.09 3.90 11.95
CA GLU A 140 -0.64 4.78 13.04
C GLU A 140 -0.33 6.20 12.54
N ALA A 141 0.41 6.31 11.43
CA ALA A 141 0.74 7.61 10.83
C ALA A 141 -0.51 8.38 10.37
N ILE A 142 -1.47 7.70 9.74
CA ILE A 142 -2.75 8.31 9.33
C ILE A 142 -3.54 8.77 10.55
N ALA A 143 -3.68 7.92 11.58
CA ALA A 143 -4.40 8.27 12.80
C ALA A 143 -3.77 9.49 13.50
N ALA A 144 -2.44 9.53 13.60
CA ALA A 144 -1.72 10.66 14.17
C ALA A 144 -1.91 11.95 13.37
N HIS A 145 -1.83 11.90 12.04
CA HIS A 145 -2.05 13.06 11.19
C HIS A 145 -3.47 13.63 11.34
N ARG A 146 -4.47 12.76 11.48
CA ARG A 146 -5.86 13.16 11.73
C ARG A 146 -6.06 13.79 13.10
N ALA A 147 -5.44 13.24 14.15
CA ALA A 147 -5.51 13.81 15.49
C ALA A 147 -4.94 15.24 15.54
N VAL A 148 -3.89 15.53 14.77
CA VAL A 148 -3.34 16.89 14.63
C VAL A 148 -4.30 17.80 13.85
N GLY A 149 -4.89 17.31 12.76
CA GLY A 149 -5.86 18.07 11.96
C GLY A 149 -7.15 18.43 12.71
N ASP A 150 -7.69 17.50 13.51
CA ASP A 150 -8.88 17.74 14.34
C ASP A 150 -8.58 18.69 15.51
N ALA A 151 -7.35 18.72 16.01
CA ALA A 151 -6.93 19.65 17.07
C ALA A 151 -6.81 21.11 16.59
N ASP A 152 -6.48 21.33 15.32
CA ASP A 152 -6.38 22.66 14.70
C ASP A 152 -7.72 23.23 14.21
N HIS A 153 -8.80 22.44 14.22
CA HIS A 153 -10.17 22.90 13.97
C HIS A 153 -11.10 22.42 15.10
N PRO A 154 -11.01 23.01 16.32
CA PRO A 154 -12.01 22.75 17.35
C PRO A 154 -13.34 23.25 16.81
N SER A 155 -14.24 22.31 16.50
CA SER A 155 -15.60 22.57 16.08
C SER A 155 -16.20 23.64 17.00
N ARG A 156 -16.40 24.86 16.47
CA ARG A 156 -17.08 25.93 17.18
C ARG A 156 -18.51 25.48 17.41
N SER A 157 -18.80 25.08 18.65
CA SER A 157 -20.16 24.95 19.18
C SER A 157 -20.71 26.31 19.56
#